data_AF-A0A228HEJ9-F1
#
_entry.id   AF-A0A228HEJ9-F1
#
_cell.length_a   1.000
_cell.length_b   1.000
_cell.length_c   1.000
_cell.angle_alpha   90.00
_cell.angle_beta   90.00
_cell.angle_gamma   90.00
#
_symmetry.space_group_name_H-M   'P 1'
#
loop_
_entity.id
_entity.type
_entity.pdbx_description
1 polymer ?
#
loop_
_entity_poly.entity_id
_entity_poly.type
_entity_poly.pdbx_seq_one_letter_code
_entity_poly.pdbx_strand_id
1 'polypeptide(L)'
;MVATLVLVALVFDFMNGFHDAANSIATVVSTGVLKPQQAVVFAAAFNVIAYFIFHLKVAQTVGKGTIDPEIVDHYVVFGALVGAIGWNVITWYYGIPSSSSHALIGGLVGAALAKSGWSSLNIDGLLKTIAFIFISPLLGFILGSLFMLGVSWLYFRTAPSKVDRRFRRLQLLSAGLYSLGHGGNDAQKTIGIIWMLLIATGYASATADAPPAWVIGACYLSMGLGTLFGGWRIVRTMGQKITKLKPVG
;
A
#
# COMPACT_ATOMS: atom_id res chain seq x y z
N MET A 1 11.85 24.50 -0.55
CA MET A 1 11.55 23.47 -1.56
C MET A 1 11.46 22.07 -0.95
N VAL A 2 12.46 21.60 -0.19
CA VAL A 2 12.45 20.28 0.47
C VAL A 2 11.21 20.05 1.35
N ALA A 3 10.88 21.00 2.23
CA ALA A 3 9.69 20.89 3.10
C ALA A 3 8.38 20.72 2.32
N THR A 4 8.25 21.41 1.17
CA THR A 4 7.09 21.27 0.27
C THR A 4 7.01 19.87 -0.32
N LEU A 5 8.14 19.30 -0.74
CA LEU A 5 8.17 17.94 -1.30
C LEU A 5 7.91 16.87 -0.24
N VAL A 6 8.40 17.07 0.98
CA VAL A 6 8.05 16.22 2.13
C VAL A 6 6.53 16.27 2.37
N LEU A 7 5.93 17.46 2.34
CA LEU A 7 4.47 17.60 2.45
C LEU A 7 3.74 16.84 1.33
N VAL A 8 4.18 16.99 0.08
CA VAL A 8 3.59 16.29 -1.07
C VAL A 8 3.75 14.77 -0.94
N ALA A 9 4.89 14.28 -0.46
CA ALA A 9 5.10 12.86 -0.20
C ALA A 9 4.18 12.35 0.91
N LEU A 10 3.99 13.12 1.99
CA LEU A 10 3.05 12.77 3.05
C LEU A 10 1.60 12.78 2.54
N VAL A 11 1.22 13.68 1.65
CA VAL A 11 -0.10 13.68 0.99
C VAL A 11 -0.27 12.43 0.13
N PHE A 12 0.76 12.01 -0.61
CA PHE A 12 0.74 10.74 -1.33
C PHE A 12 0.53 9.54 -0.39
N ASP A 13 1.23 9.52 0.76
CA ASP A 13 1.09 8.46 1.75
C ASP A 13 -0.30 8.42 2.41
N PHE A 14 -0.85 9.61 2.69
CA PHE A 14 -2.22 9.78 3.15
C PHE A 14 -3.20 9.21 2.12
N MET A 15 -3.01 9.55 0.84
CA MET A 15 -3.84 9.02 -0.24
C MET A 15 -3.72 7.50 -0.37
N ASN A 16 -2.54 6.93 -0.16
CA ASN A 16 -2.36 5.47 -0.15
C ASN A 16 -3.17 4.82 0.96
N GLY A 17 -3.05 5.34 2.19
CA GLY A 17 -3.84 4.89 3.32
C GLY A 17 -5.34 4.98 3.05
N PHE A 18 -5.78 6.05 2.38
CA PHE A 18 -7.17 6.29 2.01
C PHE A 18 -7.69 5.33 0.93
N HIS A 19 -6.93 5.09 -0.13
CA HIS A 19 -7.29 4.19 -1.23
C HIS A 19 -7.38 2.74 -0.78
N ASP A 20 -6.33 2.27 -0.12
CA ASP A 20 -6.15 0.86 0.16
C ASP A 20 -6.79 0.40 1.48
N ALA A 21 -7.33 1.34 2.27
CA ALA A 21 -8.26 1.04 3.36
C ALA A 21 -9.36 0.06 2.89
N ALA A 22 -9.81 0.21 1.65
CA ALA A 22 -10.84 -0.66 1.06
C ALA A 22 -10.46 -2.13 1.04
N ASN A 23 -9.18 -2.47 0.81
CA ASN A 23 -8.76 -3.85 0.64
C ASN A 23 -8.84 -4.64 1.95
N SER A 24 -8.53 -4.00 3.09
CA SER A 24 -8.54 -4.66 4.39
C SER A 24 -9.91 -4.66 5.07
N ILE A 25 -10.74 -3.63 4.84
CA ILE A 25 -12.03 -3.48 5.51
C ILE A 25 -13.21 -4.03 4.73
N ALA A 26 -13.13 -4.12 3.39
CA ALA A 26 -14.29 -4.48 2.57
C ALA A 26 -14.91 -5.81 2.99
N THR A 27 -14.07 -6.81 3.29
CA THR A 27 -14.55 -8.12 3.72
C THR A 27 -15.27 -8.05 5.06
N VAL A 28 -14.68 -7.38 6.06
CA VAL A 28 -15.19 -7.33 7.44
C VAL A 28 -16.49 -6.52 7.53
N VAL A 29 -16.60 -5.49 6.70
CA VAL A 29 -17.79 -4.64 6.61
C VAL A 29 -18.89 -5.35 5.82
N SER A 30 -18.56 -6.05 4.72
CA SER A 30 -19.57 -6.75 3.91
C SER A 30 -20.16 -7.96 4.64
N THR A 31 -19.38 -8.65 5.47
CA THR A 31 -19.87 -9.77 6.29
C THR A 31 -20.54 -9.33 7.60
N GLY A 32 -20.62 -8.02 7.87
CA GLY A 32 -21.25 -7.49 9.08
C GLY A 32 -20.54 -7.88 10.38
N VAL A 33 -19.22 -8.13 10.31
CA VAL A 33 -18.41 -8.43 11.50
C VAL A 33 -18.10 -7.15 12.28
N LEU A 34 -17.79 -6.05 11.60
CA LEU A 34 -17.64 -4.72 12.19
C LEU A 34 -18.52 -3.70 11.49
N LYS A 35 -18.92 -2.66 12.23
CA LYS A 35 -19.50 -1.46 11.62
C LYS A 35 -18.42 -0.74 10.80
N PRO A 36 -18.80 -0.04 9.71
CA PRO A 36 -17.85 0.66 8.84
C PRO A 36 -16.83 1.54 9.59
N GLN A 37 -17.29 2.35 10.55
CA GLN A 37 -16.42 3.22 11.36
C GLN A 37 -15.41 2.43 12.21
N GLN A 38 -15.84 1.30 12.79
CA GLN A 38 -14.97 0.44 13.59
C GLN A 38 -13.91 -0.24 12.73
N ALA A 39 -14.28 -0.68 11.52
CA ALA A 39 -13.36 -1.33 10.60
C ALA A 39 -12.24 -0.38 10.15
N VAL A 40 -12.58 0.88 9.90
CA VAL A 40 -11.62 1.92 9.51
C VAL A 40 -10.64 2.25 10.65
N VAL A 41 -11.14 2.42 11.89
CA VAL A 41 -10.27 2.64 13.06
C VAL A 41 -9.37 1.42 13.31
N PHE A 42 -9.92 0.21 13.16
CA PHE A 42 -9.17 -1.03 13.30
C PHE A 42 -8.02 -1.12 12.27
N ALA A 43 -8.32 -0.89 10.99
CA ALA A 43 -7.31 -0.90 9.93
C ALA A 43 -6.23 0.17 10.15
N ALA A 44 -6.64 1.41 10.50
CA ALA A 44 -5.71 2.50 10.78
C ALA A 44 -4.78 2.18 11.95
N ALA A 45 -5.29 1.59 13.03
CA ALA A 45 -4.47 1.18 14.17
C ALA A 45 -3.41 0.14 13.75
N PHE A 46 -3.79 -0.88 12.99
CA PHE A 46 -2.82 -1.88 12.50
C PHE A 46 -1.81 -1.32 11.50
N ASN A 47 -2.21 -0.34 10.67
CA ASN A 47 -1.29 0.39 9.79
C ASN A 47 -0.22 1.14 10.60
N VAL A 48 -0.60 1.79 11.70
CA VAL A 48 0.35 2.49 12.58
C VAL A 48 1.19 1.51 13.41
N ILE A 49 0.60 0.43 13.92
CA ILE A 49 1.31 -0.61 14.69
C ILE A 49 2.46 -1.24 13.88
N ALA A 50 2.33 -1.29 12.55
CA ALA A 50 3.38 -1.78 11.67
C ALA A 50 4.73 -1.05 11.86
N TYR A 51 4.72 0.20 12.35
CA TYR A 51 5.91 0.95 12.77
C TYR A 51 6.79 0.16 13.75
N PHE A 52 6.19 -0.57 14.69
CA PHE A 52 6.91 -1.27 15.75
C PHE A 52 7.36 -2.69 15.36
N ILE A 53 6.86 -3.22 14.24
CA ILE A 53 7.00 -4.63 13.88
C ILE A 53 7.94 -4.81 12.69
N PHE A 54 7.83 -3.96 11.68
CA PHE A 54 8.59 -4.13 10.44
C PHE A 54 9.89 -3.34 10.44
N HIS A 55 10.93 -4.00 9.96
CA HIS A 55 12.21 -3.37 9.67
C HIS A 55 12.15 -2.67 8.30
N LEU A 56 12.91 -1.60 8.12
CA LEU A 56 12.86 -0.67 6.97
C LEU A 56 13.48 -1.21 5.66
N LYS A 57 13.28 -2.49 5.35
CA LYS A 57 13.88 -3.13 4.17
C LYS A 57 13.36 -2.57 2.85
N VAL A 58 12.08 -2.20 2.76
CA VAL A 58 11.47 -1.64 1.54
C VAL A 58 11.95 -0.21 1.34
N ALA A 59 12.08 0.58 2.40
CA ALA A 59 12.59 1.95 2.31
C ALA A 59 14.00 2.02 1.70
N GLN A 60 14.83 1.00 1.93
CA GLN A 60 16.19 0.88 1.38
C GLN A 60 16.22 0.52 -0.11
N THR A 61 15.16 -0.12 -0.64
CA THR A 61 15.10 -0.56 -2.04
C THR A 61 14.33 0.40 -2.95
N VAL A 62 13.53 1.29 -2.36
CA VAL A 62 12.75 2.31 -3.09
C VAL A 62 13.71 3.27 -3.79
N GLY A 63 13.55 3.38 -5.12
CA GLY A 63 14.36 4.23 -6.00
C GLY A 63 15.63 3.57 -6.53
N LYS A 64 16.48 2.97 -5.67
CA LYS A 64 17.70 2.25 -6.14
C LYS A 64 17.40 1.15 -7.16
N GLY A 65 16.23 0.52 -7.04
CA GLY A 65 15.79 -0.53 -7.96
C GLY A 65 15.02 -0.05 -9.19
N THR A 66 14.77 1.25 -9.37
CA THR A 66 13.87 1.74 -10.43
C THR A 66 14.53 2.78 -11.33
N ILE A 67 15.28 3.71 -10.75
CA ILE A 67 15.91 4.83 -11.46
C ILE A 67 17.32 5.03 -10.89
N ASP A 68 18.26 5.45 -11.74
CA ASP A 68 19.59 5.83 -11.29
C ASP A 68 19.52 6.94 -10.21
N PRO A 69 20.12 6.76 -9.02
CA PRO A 69 20.13 7.79 -7.98
C PRO A 69 20.73 9.13 -8.41
N GLU A 70 21.65 9.17 -9.39
CA GLU A 70 22.36 10.40 -9.78
C GLU A 70 21.47 11.46 -10.43
N ILE A 71 20.37 11.03 -11.04
CA ILE A 71 19.40 11.89 -11.71
C ILE A 71 18.22 12.26 -10.81
N VAL A 72 18.12 11.67 -9.62
CA VAL A 72 17.06 11.97 -8.66
C VAL A 72 17.32 13.36 -8.07
N ASP A 73 16.55 14.34 -8.55
CA ASP A 73 16.50 15.67 -7.97
C ASP A 73 15.07 16.01 -7.50
N HIS A 74 14.93 17.21 -6.96
CA HIS A 74 13.66 17.75 -6.49
C HIS A 74 12.57 17.76 -7.58
N TYR A 75 12.92 17.96 -8.85
CA TYR A 75 11.95 18.04 -9.95
C TYR A 75 11.44 16.65 -10.32
N VAL A 76 12.32 15.65 -10.35
CA VAL A 76 11.94 14.25 -10.62
C VAL A 76 11.03 13.73 -9.51
N VAL A 77 11.40 13.95 -8.24
CA VAL A 77 10.57 13.54 -7.09
C VAL A 77 9.22 14.25 -7.12
N PHE A 78 9.19 15.56 -7.40
CA PHE A 78 7.94 16.31 -7.52
C PHE A 78 7.05 15.76 -8.63
N GLY A 79 7.58 15.60 -9.84
CA GLY A 79 6.85 15.08 -11.00
C GLY A 79 6.30 13.68 -10.75
N ALA A 80 7.10 12.82 -10.12
CA ALA A 80 6.70 11.48 -9.77
C ALA A 80 5.54 11.45 -8.77
N LEU A 81 5.64 12.22 -7.68
CA LEU A 81 4.59 12.29 -6.65
C LEU A 81 3.31 12.93 -7.19
N VAL A 82 3.41 14.02 -7.95
CA VAL A 82 2.24 14.69 -8.54
C VAL A 82 1.55 13.79 -9.56
N GLY A 83 2.31 13.07 -10.39
CA GLY A 83 1.75 12.10 -11.33
C GLY A 83 1.03 10.95 -10.61
N ALA A 84 1.64 10.41 -9.56
CA ALA A 84 1.06 9.33 -8.76
C ALA A 84 -0.20 9.78 -8.00
N ILE A 85 -0.15 10.94 -7.35
CA ILE A 85 -1.29 11.57 -6.66
C ILE A 85 -2.42 11.84 -7.66
N GLY A 86 -2.11 12.45 -8.81
CA GLY A 86 -3.10 12.75 -9.84
C GLY A 86 -3.82 11.49 -10.33
N TRP A 87 -3.06 10.42 -10.59
CA TRP A 87 -3.65 9.13 -10.97
C TRP A 87 -4.54 8.55 -9.87
N ASN A 88 -4.07 8.56 -8.62
CA ASN A 88 -4.87 8.10 -7.47
C ASN A 88 -6.17 8.92 -7.34
N VAL A 89 -6.14 10.25 -7.45
CA VAL A 89 -7.35 11.08 -7.39
C VAL A 89 -8.34 10.69 -8.48
N ILE A 90 -7.86 10.50 -9.71
CA ILE A 90 -8.69 10.10 -10.86
C ILE A 90 -9.35 8.74 -10.61
N THR A 91 -8.58 7.73 -10.21
CA THR A 91 -9.12 6.38 -9.99
C THR A 91 -10.09 6.35 -8.82
N TRP A 92 -9.83 7.09 -7.75
CA TRP A 92 -10.77 7.24 -6.66
C TRP A 92 -12.06 7.93 -7.08
N TYR A 93 -11.97 9.00 -7.88
CA TYR A 93 -13.16 9.73 -8.34
C TYR A 93 -14.12 8.79 -9.06
N TYR A 94 -13.60 7.92 -9.93
CA TYR A 94 -14.35 6.88 -10.63
C TYR A 94 -14.61 5.61 -9.80
N GLY A 95 -14.11 5.53 -8.57
CA GLY A 95 -14.28 4.37 -7.68
C GLY A 95 -13.60 3.09 -8.19
N ILE A 96 -12.53 3.24 -8.99
CA ILE A 96 -11.73 2.16 -9.55
C ILE A 96 -10.65 1.77 -8.52
N PRO A 97 -10.59 0.51 -8.08
CA PRO A 97 -9.48 0.05 -7.25
C PRO A 97 -8.19 0.07 -8.09
N SER A 98 -7.20 0.83 -7.63
CA SER A 98 -5.91 0.99 -8.32
C SER A 98 -4.75 0.79 -7.35
N SER A 99 -3.63 0.27 -7.85
CA SER A 99 -2.42 0.13 -7.05
C SER A 99 -1.63 1.43 -7.01
N SER A 100 -1.56 2.05 -5.84
CA SER A 100 -0.74 3.26 -5.62
C SER A 100 0.76 3.02 -5.82
N SER A 101 1.21 1.78 -5.61
CA SER A 101 2.61 1.39 -5.86
C SER A 101 2.99 1.51 -7.33
N HIS A 102 2.11 1.05 -8.22
CA HIS A 102 2.33 1.16 -9.66
C HIS A 102 2.15 2.60 -10.14
N ALA A 103 1.25 3.36 -9.52
CA ALA A 103 1.11 4.79 -9.80
C ALA A 103 2.42 5.54 -9.49
N LEU A 104 3.04 5.23 -8.34
CA LEU A 104 4.33 5.79 -7.95
C LEU A 104 5.47 5.38 -8.88
N ILE A 105 5.59 4.09 -9.21
CA ILE A 105 6.62 3.59 -10.14
C ILE A 105 6.43 4.22 -11.52
N GLY A 106 5.20 4.30 -12.02
CA GLY A 106 4.87 4.98 -13.28
C GLY A 106 5.21 6.47 -13.25
N GLY A 107 4.90 7.16 -12.14
CA GLY A 107 5.28 8.56 -11.95
C GLY A 107 6.79 8.77 -11.94
N LEU A 108 7.52 7.90 -11.24
CA LEU A 108 8.98 7.87 -11.19
C LEU A 108 9.56 7.68 -12.61
N VAL A 109 9.14 6.62 -13.31
CA VAL A 109 9.59 6.31 -14.68
C VAL A 109 9.29 7.46 -15.63
N GLY A 110 8.09 8.03 -15.58
CA GLY A 110 7.69 9.15 -16.44
C GLY A 110 8.54 10.40 -16.18
N ALA A 111 8.81 10.73 -14.91
CA ALA A 111 9.65 11.85 -14.54
C ALA A 111 11.12 11.66 -14.97
N ALA A 112 11.66 10.45 -14.80
CA ALA A 112 13.03 10.12 -15.24
C ALA A 112 13.18 10.16 -16.77
N LEU A 113 12.20 9.61 -17.50
CA LEU A 113 12.17 9.66 -18.96
C LEU A 113 12.13 11.10 -19.47
N ALA A 114 11.33 11.96 -18.85
CA ALA A 114 11.24 13.37 -19.23
C ALA A 114 12.55 14.13 -19.00
N LYS A 115 13.33 13.76 -17.98
CA LYS A 115 14.59 14.43 -17.63
C LYS A 115 15.79 13.93 -18.44
N SER A 116 15.95 12.61 -18.53
CA SER A 116 17.20 11.97 -18.98
C SER A 116 16.99 10.90 -20.05
N GLY A 117 15.75 10.67 -20.50
CA GLY A 117 15.44 9.65 -21.50
C GLY A 117 15.69 8.21 -21.01
N TRP A 118 15.72 7.26 -21.94
CA TRP A 118 15.72 5.82 -21.63
C TRP A 118 16.95 5.31 -20.87
N SER A 119 18.10 5.98 -20.97
CA SER A 119 19.35 5.58 -20.32
C SER A 119 19.29 5.64 -18.79
N SER A 120 18.34 6.38 -18.24
CA SER A 120 18.14 6.56 -16.80
C SER A 120 17.43 5.42 -16.08
N LEU A 121 16.79 4.54 -16.84
CA LEU A 121 15.91 3.52 -16.29
C LEU A 121 16.70 2.26 -15.97
N ASN A 122 16.50 1.75 -14.76
CA ASN A 122 16.97 0.40 -14.43
C ASN A 122 16.00 -0.62 -15.05
N ILE A 123 16.31 -1.06 -16.27
CA ILE A 123 15.47 -1.98 -17.05
C ILE A 123 15.26 -3.31 -16.31
N ASP A 124 16.28 -3.85 -15.64
CA ASP A 124 16.15 -5.11 -14.87
C ASP A 124 15.15 -4.95 -13.71
N GLY A 125 15.25 -3.85 -12.97
CA GLY A 125 14.31 -3.54 -11.89
C GLY A 125 12.88 -3.27 -12.36
N LEU A 126 12.73 -2.59 -13.51
CA LEU A 126 11.43 -2.36 -14.13
C LEU A 126 10.80 -3.67 -14.62
N LEU A 127 11.58 -4.55 -15.27
CA LEU A 127 11.11 -5.86 -15.71
C LEU A 127 10.66 -6.73 -14.54
N LYS A 128 11.41 -6.72 -13.42
CA LYS A 128 10.98 -7.38 -12.18
C LYS A 128 9.64 -6.84 -11.70
N THR A 129 9.48 -5.52 -11.65
CA THR A 129 8.21 -4.90 -11.25
C THR A 129 7.06 -5.35 -12.14
N ILE A 130 7.25 -5.29 -13.47
CA ILE A 130 6.24 -5.72 -14.45
C ILE A 130 5.92 -7.21 -14.29
N ALA A 131 6.91 -8.07 -14.07
CA ALA A 131 6.68 -9.49 -13.85
C ALA A 131 5.81 -9.74 -12.61
N PHE A 132 6.04 -9.00 -11.51
CA PHE A 132 5.27 -9.14 -10.28
C PHE A 132 3.82 -8.65 -10.38
N ILE A 133 3.46 -7.87 -11.40
CA ILE A 133 2.05 -7.55 -11.73
C ILE A 133 1.26 -8.82 -12.02
N PHE A 134 1.88 -9.79 -12.68
CA PHE A 134 1.24 -11.06 -13.05
C PHE A 134 1.51 -12.16 -12.03
N ILE A 135 2.73 -12.22 -11.51
CA ILE A 135 3.14 -13.27 -10.57
C ILE A 135 2.38 -13.13 -9.24
N SER A 136 2.21 -11.91 -8.71
CA SER A 136 1.59 -11.74 -7.38
C SER A 136 0.10 -12.12 -7.34
N PRO A 137 -0.77 -11.76 -8.30
CA PRO A 137 -2.15 -12.23 -8.29
C PRO A 137 -2.25 -13.73 -8.58
N LEU A 138 -1.38 -14.27 -9.45
CA LEU A 138 -1.36 -15.71 -9.74
C LEU A 138 -1.00 -16.55 -8.51
N LEU A 139 0.05 -16.15 -7.78
CA LEU A 139 0.41 -16.78 -6.51
C LEU A 139 -0.70 -16.62 -5.48
N GLY A 140 -1.30 -15.43 -5.37
CA GLY A 140 -2.44 -15.19 -4.48
C GLY A 140 -3.62 -16.09 -4.80
N PHE A 141 -3.92 -16.29 -6.08
CA PHE A 141 -4.98 -17.19 -6.55
C PHE A 141 -4.69 -18.66 -6.23
N ILE A 142 -3.47 -19.15 -6.51
CA ILE A 142 -3.10 -20.54 -6.24
C ILE A 142 -3.11 -20.81 -4.73
N LEU A 143 -2.40 -19.99 -3.95
CA LEU A 143 -2.31 -20.16 -2.50
C LEU A 143 -3.66 -19.99 -1.82
N GLY A 144 -4.45 -19.00 -2.25
CA GLY A 144 -5.81 -18.79 -1.75
C GLY A 144 -6.75 -19.96 -2.07
N SER A 145 -6.63 -20.55 -3.27
CA SER A 145 -7.43 -21.73 -3.66
C SER A 145 -7.05 -22.97 -2.86
N LEU A 146 -5.75 -23.22 -2.68
CA LEU A 146 -5.27 -24.33 -1.85
C LEU A 146 -5.69 -24.17 -0.39
N PHE A 147 -5.61 -22.95 0.15
CA PHE A 147 -6.07 -22.65 1.50
C PHE A 147 -7.58 -22.86 1.64
N MET A 148 -8.38 -22.41 0.67
CA MET A 148 -9.83 -22.64 0.64
C MET A 148 -10.18 -24.12 0.61
N LEU A 149 -9.48 -24.92 -0.21
CA LEU A 149 -9.65 -26.38 -0.26
C LEU A 149 -9.33 -27.03 1.09
N GLY A 150 -8.19 -26.67 1.70
CA GLY A 150 -7.79 -27.18 3.01
C GLY A 150 -8.80 -26.85 4.11
N VAL A 151 -9.29 -25.60 4.14
CA VAL A 151 -10.35 -25.16 5.05
C VAL A 151 -11.65 -25.94 4.83
N SER A 152 -12.05 -26.10 3.56
CA SER A 152 -13.29 -26.80 3.20
C SER A 152 -13.25 -28.26 3.66
N TRP A 153 -12.12 -28.94 3.50
CA TRP A 153 -11.93 -30.31 3.97
C TRP A 153 -11.95 -30.42 5.49
N LEU A 154 -11.29 -29.49 6.19
CA LEU A 154 -11.24 -29.49 7.66
C LEU A 154 -12.63 -29.27 8.29
N TYR A 155 -13.48 -28.45 7.66
CA TYR A 155 -14.79 -28.08 8.20
C TYR A 155 -15.97 -28.80 7.56
N PHE A 156 -15.74 -29.71 6.60
CA PHE A 156 -16.80 -30.43 5.86
C PHE A 156 -17.87 -31.10 6.77
N ARG A 157 -17.48 -31.59 7.95
CA ARG A 157 -18.41 -32.24 8.90
C ARG A 157 -18.94 -31.31 10.00
N THR A 158 -18.64 -30.01 9.95
CA THR A 158 -19.03 -29.05 10.98
C THR A 158 -20.30 -28.32 10.58
N ALA A 159 -21.25 -28.16 11.52
CA ALA A 159 -22.47 -27.41 11.27
C ALA A 159 -22.17 -25.95 10.85
N PRO A 160 -22.83 -25.41 9.80
CA PRO A 160 -22.54 -24.07 9.25
C PRO A 160 -22.54 -22.95 10.29
N SER A 161 -23.45 -22.98 11.27
CA SER A 161 -23.53 -21.98 12.34
C SER A 161 -22.29 -21.93 13.24
N LYS A 162 -21.63 -23.07 13.47
CA LYS A 162 -20.38 -23.15 14.25
C LYS A 162 -19.19 -22.65 13.44
N VAL A 163 -19.20 -22.90 12.12
CA VAL A 163 -18.18 -22.40 11.18
C VAL A 163 -18.28 -20.89 11.12
N ASP A 164 -19.45 -20.33 10.83
CA ASP A 164 -19.66 -18.88 10.75
C ASP A 164 -19.16 -18.15 12.00
N ARG A 165 -19.55 -18.62 13.20
CA ARG A 165 -19.11 -18.00 14.47
C ARG A 165 -17.58 -17.97 14.64
N ARG A 166 -16.87 -19.01 14.18
CA ARG A 166 -15.39 -19.06 14.23
C ARG A 166 -14.78 -18.17 13.14
N PHE A 167 -15.30 -18.23 11.93
CA PHE A 167 -14.80 -17.48 10.78
C PHE A 167 -14.97 -15.97 10.96
N ARG A 168 -16.04 -15.51 11.62
CA ARG A 168 -16.19 -14.09 11.98
C ARG A 168 -15.04 -13.57 12.87
N ARG A 169 -14.48 -14.40 13.76
CA ARG A 169 -13.30 -14.03 14.56
C ARG A 169 -12.00 -14.11 13.77
N LEU A 170 -11.82 -15.17 12.98
CA LEU A 170 -10.63 -15.35 12.14
C LEU A 170 -10.52 -14.26 11.07
N GLN A 171 -11.65 -13.75 10.58
CA GLN A 171 -11.70 -12.65 9.63
C GLN A 171 -11.16 -11.35 10.23
N LEU A 172 -11.41 -11.06 11.52
CA LEU A 172 -10.80 -9.91 12.20
C LEU A 172 -9.28 -10.05 12.27
N LEU A 173 -8.78 -11.24 12.62
CA LEU A 173 -7.34 -11.51 12.64
C LEU A 173 -6.74 -11.34 11.24
N SER A 174 -7.37 -11.91 10.22
CA SER A 174 -6.93 -11.80 8.82
C SER A 174 -6.90 -10.35 8.33
N ALA A 175 -7.95 -9.56 8.63
CA ALA A 175 -8.00 -8.14 8.28
C ALA A 175 -6.94 -7.31 9.03
N GLY A 176 -6.66 -7.67 10.29
CA GLY A 176 -5.61 -7.03 11.09
C GLY A 176 -4.22 -7.32 10.53
N LEU A 177 -3.93 -8.59 10.22
CA LEU A 177 -2.67 -9.01 9.58
C LEU A 177 -2.50 -8.39 8.20
N TYR A 178 -3.56 -8.29 7.40
CA TYR A 178 -3.53 -7.62 6.11
C TYR A 178 -3.18 -6.13 6.28
N SER A 179 -3.88 -5.42 7.17
CA SER A 179 -3.61 -3.99 7.43
C SER A 179 -2.17 -3.80 7.95
N LEU A 180 -1.71 -4.65 8.86
CA LEU A 180 -0.35 -4.63 9.37
C LEU A 180 0.69 -4.82 8.26
N GLY A 181 0.48 -5.79 7.36
CA GLY A 181 1.33 -6.00 6.19
C GLY A 181 1.25 -4.86 5.16
N HIS A 182 0.09 -4.22 5.04
CA HIS A 182 -0.11 -3.03 4.21
C HIS A 182 0.72 -1.86 4.74
N GLY A 183 0.58 -1.52 6.03
CA GLY A 183 1.41 -0.54 6.72
C GLY A 183 2.91 -0.83 6.65
N GLY A 184 3.29 -2.11 6.78
CA GLY A 184 4.68 -2.54 6.70
C GLY A 184 5.34 -2.32 5.33
N ASN A 185 4.56 -2.36 4.25
CA ASN A 185 5.08 -2.21 2.88
C ASN A 185 4.93 -0.79 2.33
N ASP A 186 3.75 -0.18 2.50
CA ASP A 186 3.41 1.04 1.77
C ASP A 186 3.97 2.31 2.42
N ALA A 187 3.92 2.41 3.75
CA ALA A 187 4.56 3.54 4.46
C ALA A 187 6.07 3.61 4.14
N GLN A 188 6.71 2.45 4.00
CA GLN A 188 8.14 2.37 3.68
C GLN A 188 8.49 2.92 2.29
N LYS A 189 7.55 2.90 1.33
CA LYS A 189 7.78 3.50 0.01
C LYS A 189 7.90 5.01 0.10
N THR A 190 6.99 5.64 0.83
CA THR A 190 7.04 7.08 1.07
C THR A 190 8.27 7.46 1.90
N ILE A 191 8.62 6.66 2.93
CA ILE A 191 9.87 6.84 3.70
C ILE A 191 11.08 6.82 2.76
N GLY A 192 11.15 5.86 1.84
CA GLY A 192 12.24 5.75 0.87
C GLY A 192 12.35 6.97 -0.05
N ILE A 193 11.23 7.50 -0.55
CA ILE A 193 11.22 8.71 -1.39
C ILE A 193 11.72 9.92 -0.61
N ILE A 194 11.19 10.14 0.59
CA ILE A 194 11.59 11.27 1.44
C ILE A 194 13.07 11.12 1.79
N TRP A 195 13.53 9.91 2.09
CA TRP A 195 14.93 9.67 2.42
C TRP A 195 15.87 9.96 1.25
N MET A 196 15.55 9.49 0.05
CA MET A 196 16.29 9.82 -1.16
C MET A 196 16.32 11.33 -1.41
N LEU A 197 15.18 12.01 -1.22
CA LEU A 197 15.13 13.46 -1.32
C LEU A 197 16.06 14.12 -0.29
N LEU A 198 16.07 13.69 0.97
CA LEU A 198 16.96 14.26 1.98
C LEU A 198 18.44 14.03 1.64
N ILE A 199 18.80 12.87 1.06
CA ILE A 199 20.16 12.57 0.59
C ILE A 199 20.53 13.47 -0.59
N ALA A 200 19.68 13.54 -1.63
CA ALA A 200 19.93 14.33 -2.84
C ALA A 200 20.08 15.84 -2.57
N THR A 201 19.61 16.30 -1.41
CA THR A 201 19.58 17.71 -1.02
C THR A 201 20.60 18.06 0.05
N GLY A 202 21.42 17.08 0.47
CA GLY A 202 22.46 17.25 1.48
C GLY A 202 21.94 17.33 2.93
N TYR A 203 20.64 17.12 3.17
CA TYR A 203 20.05 17.11 4.51
C TYR A 203 20.27 15.78 5.26
N ALA A 204 20.61 14.71 4.53
CA ALA A 204 21.00 13.42 5.10
C ALA A 204 22.27 12.89 4.41
N SER A 205 23.12 12.20 5.16
CA SER A 205 24.30 11.55 4.58
C SER A 205 23.88 10.38 3.67
N ALA A 206 24.53 10.24 2.52
CA ALA A 206 24.39 9.07 1.66
C ALA A 206 24.87 7.77 2.35
N THR A 207 25.70 7.89 3.39
CA THR A 207 26.19 6.78 4.22
C THR A 207 25.34 6.52 5.46
N ALA A 208 24.21 7.21 5.63
CA ALA A 208 23.33 6.98 6.76
C ALA A 208 22.74 5.55 6.70
N ASP A 209 22.76 4.84 7.82
CA ASP A 209 22.23 3.47 7.90
C ASP A 209 20.69 3.41 7.90
N ALA A 210 20.04 4.51 8.30
CA ALA A 210 18.60 4.60 8.42
C ALA A 210 18.06 6.02 8.13
N PRO A 211 16.82 6.13 7.63
CA PRO A 211 16.13 7.41 7.52
C PRO A 211 15.83 8.02 8.91
N PRO A 212 15.70 9.36 9.01
CA PRO A 212 15.39 10.00 10.28
C PRO A 212 14.08 9.51 10.91
N ALA A 213 14.06 9.36 12.23
CA ALA A 213 12.91 8.83 12.96
C ALA A 213 11.61 9.62 12.73
N TRP A 214 11.72 10.94 12.55
CA TRP A 214 10.56 11.80 12.26
C TRP A 214 9.93 11.49 10.90
N VAL A 215 10.72 11.10 9.89
CA VAL A 215 10.20 10.70 8.56
C VAL A 215 9.38 9.43 8.72
N ILE A 216 9.93 8.45 9.45
CA ILE A 216 9.27 7.17 9.70
C ILE A 216 7.94 7.42 10.43
N GLY A 217 7.98 8.14 11.56
CA GLY A 217 6.77 8.46 12.32
C GLY A 217 5.74 9.24 11.51
N ALA A 218 6.17 10.24 10.73
CA ALA A 218 5.27 11.05 9.90
C ALA A 218 4.58 10.22 8.82
N CYS A 219 5.28 9.31 8.13
CA CYS A 219 4.68 8.44 7.12
C CYS A 219 3.64 7.48 7.74
N TYR A 220 4.01 6.75 8.80
CA TYR A 220 3.08 5.83 9.46
C TYR A 220 1.82 6.54 10.00
N LEU A 221 1.98 7.74 10.57
CA LEU A 221 0.85 8.57 10.99
C LEU A 221 0.03 9.06 9.80
N SER A 222 0.67 9.54 8.74
CA SER A 222 -0.01 10.01 7.52
C SER A 222 -0.85 8.92 6.88
N MET A 223 -0.27 7.72 6.74
CA MET A 223 -0.95 6.53 6.24
C MET A 223 -2.12 6.13 7.14
N GLY A 224 -1.93 6.08 8.46
CA GLY A 224 -2.99 5.79 9.42
C GLY A 224 -4.14 6.80 9.35
N LEU A 225 -3.83 8.10 9.27
CA LEU A 225 -4.81 9.16 9.07
C LEU A 225 -5.55 9.00 7.74
N GLY A 226 -4.84 8.71 6.65
CA GLY A 226 -5.43 8.42 5.35
C GLY A 226 -6.46 7.30 5.42
N THR A 227 -6.09 6.20 6.09
CA THR A 227 -6.98 5.08 6.35
C THR A 227 -8.21 5.50 7.14
N LEU A 228 -8.08 6.37 8.15
CA LEU A 228 -9.20 6.91 8.93
C LEU A 228 -10.22 7.70 8.09
N PHE A 229 -9.77 8.47 7.10
CA PHE A 229 -10.66 9.22 6.22
C PHE A 229 -11.43 8.31 5.25
N GLY A 230 -10.85 7.17 4.89
CA GLY A 230 -11.50 6.04 4.23
C GLY A 230 -11.94 6.25 2.77
N GLY A 231 -11.55 5.35 1.88
CA GLY A 231 -11.94 5.35 0.46
C GLY A 231 -13.33 4.75 0.18
N TRP A 232 -14.40 5.29 0.78
CA TRP A 232 -15.75 4.68 0.74
C TRP A 232 -16.30 4.36 -0.65
N ARG A 233 -15.95 5.16 -1.67
CA ARG A 233 -16.31 4.87 -3.07
C ARG A 233 -15.70 3.54 -3.52
N ILE A 234 -14.42 3.32 -3.23
CA ILE A 234 -13.68 2.10 -3.55
C ILE A 234 -14.18 0.93 -2.70
N VAL A 235 -14.43 1.15 -1.40
CA VAL A 235 -15.01 0.14 -0.49
C VAL A 235 -16.32 -0.41 -1.06
N ARG A 236 -17.22 0.48 -1.54
CA ARG A 236 -18.48 0.06 -2.16
C ARG A 236 -18.25 -0.74 -3.43
N THR A 237 -17.32 -0.33 -4.30
CA THR A 237 -16.97 -1.09 -5.50
C THR A 237 -16.45 -2.49 -5.15
N MET A 238 -15.47 -2.59 -4.25
CA MET A 238 -14.86 -3.86 -3.83
C MET A 238 -15.86 -4.79 -3.14
N GLY A 239 -16.68 -4.25 -2.21
CA GLY A 239 -17.61 -5.04 -1.41
C GLY A 239 -18.93 -5.41 -2.09
N GLN A 240 -19.38 -4.66 -3.11
CA GLN A 240 -20.71 -4.84 -3.71
C GLN A 240 -20.68 -5.16 -5.21
N LYS A 241 -19.67 -4.68 -5.96
CA LYS A 241 -19.67 -4.76 -7.43
C LYS A 241 -18.76 -5.86 -7.99
N ILE A 242 -17.67 -6.20 -7.30
CA ILE A 242 -16.68 -7.17 -7.83
C ILE A 242 -16.98 -8.59 -7.35
N THR A 243 -17.20 -8.79 -6.05
CA THR A 243 -17.52 -10.10 -5.49
C THR A 243 -18.55 -9.98 -4.38
N LYS A 244 -19.67 -10.70 -4.48
CA LYS A 244 -20.61 -10.88 -3.37
C LYS A 244 -19.98 -11.82 -2.34
N LEU A 245 -19.24 -11.26 -1.40
CA LEU A 245 -18.62 -12.02 -0.31
C LEU A 245 -19.72 -12.53 0.63
N LYS A 246 -19.85 -13.86 0.72
CA LYS A 246 -20.65 -14.52 1.77
C LYS A 246 -19.70 -15.04 2.86
N PRO A 247 -20.07 -14.98 4.14
CA PRO A 247 -19.39 -15.76 5.17
C PRO A 247 -19.35 -17.24 4.76
N VAL A 248 -18.35 -17.99 5.22
CA VAL A 248 -18.27 -19.44 5.02
C VAL A 248 -19.38 -20.08 5.87
N GLY A 249 -20.58 -20.23 5.29
CA GLY A 249 -21.77 -20.74 5.95
C GLY A 249 -23.01 -20.75 5.05
#